data_AF-A0AAV7SHJ3-F1
#
_entry.id   AF-A0AAV7SHJ3-F1
#
_cell.length_a   1.000
_cell.length_b   1.000
_cell.length_c   1.000
_cell.angle_alpha   90.00
_cell.angle_beta   90.00
_cell.angle_gamma   90.00
#
_symmetry.space_group_name_H-M   'P 1'
#
loop_
_entity.id
_entity.type
_entity.pdbx_description
1 polymer ?
#
loop_
_entity_poly.entity_id
_entity_poly.type
_entity_poly.pdbx_seq_one_letter_code
_entity_poly.pdbx_strand_id
1 'polypeptide(L)'
;MAHKIQDMYENRKARAELVFLKSNTSETTPLSGDKTEGRADIYGTFNELEKVKKKELNKWWECKSLNRYLEAEIIPRGLRIFIMPTYEDPHPDLLKEWAAHNALSSAGMMKILVKYAQIERDKAIEKIEDLEKTIDGFTDKKLADSLKTAMEERLAKIEEEITQKKACKFNRDTTDYQTGQIYTFAKKFDYWRRLKGNERSSGGMDIESRKSTDISESSDTDFEDTGRLKTHTSLQDEFDFFKERSQDQSQTMARNKQNKRKRQRKKRRGGKRSKCRRGREKDSQQQAVLTDEKTIINLTDVILEEEDIKNLSLGLSYCQPDGFEYEQSRIDLFLFTRKLKLSKIHSISKRKANRPSERLEF
;
A
#
# COMPACT_ATOMS: atom_id res chain seq x y z
N MET A 1 11.88 27.50 -27.12
CA MET A 1 11.77 26.25 -26.33
C MET A 1 12.46 25.05 -26.99
N ALA A 2 12.35 24.86 -28.32
CA ALA A 2 13.03 23.77 -29.04
C ALA A 2 14.57 23.77 -28.88
N HIS A 3 15.23 24.94 -28.87
CA HIS A 3 16.67 25.05 -28.63
C HIS A 3 17.14 24.55 -27.26
N LYS A 4 16.33 24.72 -26.20
CA LYS A 4 16.68 24.24 -24.86
C LYS A 4 16.68 22.71 -24.73
N ILE A 5 15.93 22.01 -25.58
CA ILE A 5 15.85 20.54 -25.56
C ILE A 5 17.06 19.95 -26.32
N GLN A 6 17.46 20.58 -27.42
CA GLN A 6 18.64 20.18 -28.20
C GLN A 6 19.94 20.35 -27.39
N ASP A 7 20.09 21.46 -26.68
CA ASP A 7 21.23 21.72 -25.80
C ASP A 7 21.29 20.74 -24.60
N MET A 8 20.14 20.22 -24.18
CA MET A 8 20.06 19.20 -23.13
C MET A 8 20.48 17.81 -23.63
N TYR A 9 20.27 17.52 -24.91
CA TYR A 9 20.61 16.23 -25.53
C TYR A 9 22.11 16.12 -25.83
N GLU A 10 22.72 17.17 -26.39
CA GLU A 10 24.16 17.21 -26.67
C GLU A 10 25.00 17.22 -25.37
N ASN A 11 24.52 17.88 -24.31
CA ASN A 11 25.16 17.82 -22.99
C ASN A 11 25.13 16.42 -22.35
N ARG A 12 24.09 15.63 -22.63
CA ARG A 12 24.01 14.24 -22.15
C ARG A 12 24.97 13.32 -22.91
N LYS A 13 25.16 13.55 -24.20
CA LYS A 13 26.09 12.80 -25.06
C LYS A 13 27.56 13.03 -24.67
N ALA A 14 27.96 14.29 -24.47
CA ALA A 14 29.33 14.63 -24.03
C ALA A 14 29.68 14.10 -22.63
N ARG A 15 28.68 14.02 -21.72
CA ARG A 15 28.87 13.42 -20.39
C ARG A 15 29.06 11.92 -20.44
N ALA A 16 28.40 11.22 -21.36
CA ALA A 16 28.57 9.77 -21.53
C ALA A 16 30.00 9.43 -21.98
N GLU A 17 30.57 10.19 -22.92
CA GLU A 17 31.93 9.96 -23.43
C GLU A 17 33.01 10.16 -22.34
N LEU A 18 32.83 11.12 -21.43
CA LEU A 18 33.75 11.36 -20.30
C LEU A 18 33.73 10.26 -19.22
N VAL A 19 32.62 9.53 -19.09
CA VAL A 19 32.47 8.44 -18.12
C VAL A 19 33.23 7.19 -18.57
N PHE A 20 33.37 6.96 -19.87
CA PHE A 20 34.06 5.77 -20.41
C PHE A 20 35.58 5.93 -20.57
N LEU A 21 36.15 7.13 -20.36
CA LEU A 21 37.59 7.39 -20.48
C LEU A 21 38.35 7.48 -19.13
N LYS A 22 37.67 7.43 -17.98
CA LYS A 22 38.28 7.72 -16.66
C LYS A 22 38.45 6.53 -15.70
N SER A 23 38.28 5.29 -16.14
CA SER A 23 38.39 4.11 -15.28
C SER A 23 39.82 3.59 -15.03
N ASN A 24 40.87 4.28 -15.48
CA ASN A 24 42.26 3.87 -15.21
C ASN A 24 43.06 4.99 -14.55
N THR A 25 43.12 5.01 -13.21
CA THR A 25 44.31 5.32 -12.39
C THR A 25 43.92 5.44 -10.92
N SER A 26 44.23 4.41 -10.14
CA SER A 26 44.19 4.38 -8.68
C SER A 26 45.51 4.88 -8.10
N GLU A 27 45.49 5.84 -7.17
CA GLU A 27 46.58 5.99 -6.21
C GLU A 27 46.09 6.64 -4.91
N THR A 28 46.36 5.93 -3.82
CA THR A 28 46.00 6.18 -2.43
C THR A 28 47.04 7.02 -1.71
N THR A 29 46.61 8.02 -0.94
CA THR A 29 47.42 8.64 0.12
C THR A 29 46.55 8.91 1.37
N PRO A 30 47.02 8.57 2.59
CA PRO A 30 46.29 8.81 3.85
C PRO A 30 46.79 10.09 4.54
N LEU A 31 45.92 10.78 5.31
CA LEU A 31 46.21 11.64 6.50
C LEU A 31 44.89 12.33 6.95
N SER A 32 44.32 11.94 8.09
CA SER A 32 44.39 12.62 9.41
C SER A 32 43.79 14.05 9.48
N GLY A 33 42.66 14.18 10.19
CA GLY A 33 42.08 15.46 10.60
C GLY A 33 40.57 15.36 10.87
N ASP A 34 40.22 15.34 12.15
CA ASP A 34 38.89 15.20 12.74
C ASP A 34 37.82 16.16 12.15
N LYS A 35 37.13 15.70 11.09
CA LYS A 35 36.01 16.38 10.38
C LYS A 35 34.86 15.42 10.06
N THR A 36 34.83 14.25 10.72
CA THR A 36 33.88 13.18 10.39
C THR A 36 32.43 13.52 10.78
N GLU A 37 32.21 14.47 11.68
CA GLU A 37 30.85 14.89 12.08
C GLU A 37 30.07 15.55 10.93
N GLY A 38 30.71 16.38 10.09
CA GLY A 38 30.04 17.02 8.95
C GLY A 38 29.71 16.08 7.79
N ARG A 39 30.38 14.92 7.70
CA ARG A 39 30.16 13.96 6.60
C ARG A 39 29.02 12.98 6.90
N ALA A 40 28.74 12.68 8.16
CA ALA A 40 27.55 11.89 8.52
C ALA A 40 26.25 12.68 8.26
N ASP A 41 26.32 14.00 8.40
CA ASP A 41 25.18 14.90 8.21
C ASP A 41 24.71 14.94 6.74
N ILE A 42 25.63 15.07 5.77
CA ILE A 42 25.25 15.18 4.34
C ILE A 42 24.42 13.99 3.85
N TYR A 43 24.79 12.75 4.20
CA TYR A 43 24.01 11.56 3.81
C TYR A 43 22.64 11.54 4.51
N GLY A 44 22.57 12.01 5.75
CA GLY A 44 21.32 12.19 6.49
C GLY A 44 20.37 13.13 5.77
N THR A 45 20.86 14.34 5.43
CA THR A 45 20.09 15.36 4.70
C THR A 45 19.63 14.86 3.33
N PHE A 46 20.48 14.15 2.57
CA PHE A 46 20.12 13.58 1.27
C PHE A 46 19.06 12.46 1.38
N ASN A 47 19.18 11.59 2.38
CA ASN A 47 18.18 10.55 2.62
C ASN A 47 16.83 11.15 3.02
N GLU A 48 16.84 12.24 3.78
CA GLU A 48 15.63 13.00 4.10
C GLU A 48 15.05 13.66 2.86
N LEU A 49 15.88 14.34 2.06
CA LEU A 49 15.47 14.95 0.79
C LEU A 49 14.81 13.92 -0.13
N GLU A 50 15.40 12.73 -0.29
CA GLU A 50 14.83 11.65 -1.09
C GLU A 50 13.45 11.22 -0.57
N LYS A 51 13.29 11.07 0.74
CA LYS A 51 12.00 10.73 1.36
C LYS A 51 10.95 11.80 1.09
N VAL A 52 11.30 13.08 1.23
CA VAL A 52 10.37 14.19 1.00
C VAL A 52 10.04 14.31 -0.49
N LYS A 53 11.00 14.19 -1.41
CA LYS A 53 10.76 14.16 -2.86
C LYS A 53 9.87 12.98 -3.26
N LYS A 54 10.08 11.80 -2.69
CA LYS A 54 9.19 10.66 -2.90
C LYS A 54 7.77 10.93 -2.40
N LYS A 55 7.62 11.64 -1.26
CA LYS A 55 6.30 12.03 -0.74
C LYS A 55 5.63 13.02 -1.70
N GLU A 56 6.34 14.06 -2.15
CA GLU A 56 5.85 15.04 -3.13
C GLU A 56 5.39 14.35 -4.42
N LEU A 57 6.23 13.48 -4.99
CA LEU A 57 5.94 12.74 -6.23
C LEU A 57 4.65 11.93 -6.10
N ASN A 58 4.47 11.21 -4.98
CA ASN A 58 3.25 10.44 -4.74
C ASN A 58 2.02 11.36 -4.67
N LYS A 59 2.12 12.49 -3.97
CA LYS A 59 1.01 13.45 -3.84
C LYS A 59 0.68 14.13 -5.16
N TRP A 60 1.69 14.46 -5.97
CA TRP A 60 1.49 14.98 -7.32
C TRP A 60 0.74 13.98 -8.21
N TRP A 61 1.14 12.70 -8.21
CA TRP A 61 0.44 11.66 -8.97
C TRP A 61 -0.96 11.36 -8.43
N GLU A 62 -1.21 11.48 -7.12
CA GLU A 62 -2.56 11.43 -6.56
C GLU A 62 -3.44 12.53 -7.16
N CYS A 63 -3.01 13.79 -7.10
CA CYS A 63 -3.71 14.94 -7.71
C CYS A 63 -3.94 14.74 -9.20
N LYS A 64 -2.88 14.44 -9.96
CA LYS A 64 -2.92 14.33 -11.42
C LYS A 64 -3.84 13.18 -11.86
N SER A 65 -3.76 12.03 -11.20
CA SER A 65 -4.63 10.90 -11.53
C SER A 65 -6.09 11.20 -11.21
N LEU A 66 -6.40 11.77 -10.04
CA LEU A 66 -7.77 12.13 -9.66
C LEU A 66 -8.38 13.20 -10.57
N ASN A 67 -7.61 14.22 -10.97
CA ASN A 67 -8.07 15.23 -11.93
C ASN A 67 -8.42 14.61 -13.28
N ARG A 68 -7.59 13.67 -13.77
CA ARG A 68 -7.90 12.93 -14.99
C ARG A 68 -9.21 12.13 -14.89
N TYR A 69 -9.49 11.55 -13.72
CA TYR A 69 -10.78 10.89 -13.47
C TYR A 69 -11.95 11.88 -13.47
N LEU A 70 -11.77 13.07 -12.87
CA LEU A 70 -12.79 14.14 -12.88
C LEU A 70 -13.07 14.65 -14.30
N GLU A 71 -12.03 14.90 -15.10
CA GLU A 71 -12.13 15.37 -16.49
C GLU A 71 -12.87 14.36 -17.38
N ALA A 72 -12.67 13.06 -17.13
CA ALA A 72 -13.33 11.99 -17.86
C ALA A 72 -14.72 11.61 -17.28
N GLU A 73 -15.15 12.25 -16.19
CA GLU A 73 -16.38 11.91 -15.45
C GLU A 73 -16.43 10.43 -14.98
N ILE A 74 -15.27 9.83 -14.72
CA ILE A 74 -15.14 8.44 -14.28
C ILE A 74 -14.87 8.40 -12.77
N ILE A 75 -15.59 7.54 -12.05
CA ILE A 75 -15.37 7.32 -10.61
C ILE A 75 -14.52 6.05 -10.43
N PRO A 76 -13.34 6.15 -9.77
CA PRO A 76 -12.49 5.00 -9.49
C PRO A 76 -13.22 3.94 -8.67
N ARG A 77 -13.00 2.64 -8.96
CA ARG A 77 -13.69 1.52 -8.27
C ARG A 77 -13.71 1.63 -6.74
N GLY A 78 -12.61 2.09 -6.13
CA GLY A 78 -12.46 2.21 -4.67
C GLY A 78 -13.20 3.40 -4.05
N LEU A 79 -13.67 4.36 -4.85
CA LEU A 79 -14.40 5.56 -4.41
C LEU A 79 -15.89 5.52 -4.75
N ARG A 80 -16.35 4.48 -5.46
CA ARG A 80 -17.77 4.31 -5.79
C ARG A 80 -18.55 3.99 -4.51
N ILE A 81 -19.51 4.83 -4.15
CA ILE A 81 -20.46 4.55 -3.08
C ILE A 81 -21.44 3.47 -3.55
N PHE A 82 -21.47 2.32 -2.86
CA PHE A 82 -22.37 1.20 -3.15
C PHE A 82 -23.45 1.03 -2.08
N ILE A 83 -24.06 2.15 -1.66
CA ILE A 83 -25.18 2.12 -0.72
C ILE A 83 -26.46 1.97 -1.54
N MET A 84 -27.29 1.01 -1.16
CA MET A 84 -28.62 0.80 -1.75
C MET A 84 -29.68 1.49 -0.90
N PRO A 85 -30.76 1.98 -1.53
CA PRO A 85 -31.91 2.42 -0.77
C PRO A 85 -32.57 1.21 -0.08
N THR A 86 -33.13 1.41 1.11
CA THR A 86 -33.65 0.35 2.01
C THR A 86 -34.98 -0.27 1.55
N TYR A 87 -35.42 -0.04 0.32
CA TYR A 87 -36.68 -0.60 -0.18
C TYR A 87 -36.52 -2.08 -0.55
N GLU A 88 -37.57 -2.87 -0.32
CA GLU A 88 -37.58 -4.31 -0.64
C GLU A 88 -37.48 -4.56 -2.15
N ASP A 89 -38.25 -3.80 -2.95
CA ASP A 89 -38.26 -3.85 -4.41
C ASP A 89 -38.20 -2.42 -5.01
N PRO A 90 -37.01 -1.79 -5.06
CA PRO A 90 -36.88 -0.44 -5.58
C PRO A 90 -37.15 -0.39 -7.09
N HIS A 91 -38.01 0.56 -7.51
CA HIS A 91 -38.30 0.83 -8.91
C HIS A 91 -37.00 1.14 -9.70
N PRO A 92 -36.85 0.70 -10.96
CA PRO A 92 -35.63 0.93 -11.75
C PRO A 92 -35.27 2.41 -11.90
N ASP A 93 -36.26 3.30 -12.02
CA ASP A 93 -36.01 4.74 -12.12
C ASP A 93 -35.43 5.32 -10.82
N LEU A 94 -35.93 4.88 -9.66
CA LEU A 94 -35.36 5.27 -8.36
C LEU A 94 -33.90 4.82 -8.26
N LEU A 95 -33.58 3.60 -8.69
CA LEU A 95 -32.19 3.11 -8.68
C LEU A 95 -31.27 3.93 -9.59
N LYS A 96 -31.80 4.39 -10.73
CA LYS A 96 -31.06 5.25 -11.66
C LYS A 96 -30.77 6.62 -11.04
N GLU A 97 -31.77 7.26 -10.44
CA GLU A 97 -31.58 8.54 -9.73
C GLU A 97 -30.64 8.39 -8.53
N TRP A 98 -30.79 7.30 -7.77
CA TRP A 98 -29.93 6.99 -6.64
C TRP A 98 -28.47 6.77 -7.05
N ALA A 99 -28.23 6.05 -8.16
CA ALA A 99 -26.91 5.88 -8.72
C ALA A 99 -26.31 7.23 -9.17
N ALA A 100 -27.11 8.12 -9.75
CA ALA A 100 -26.67 9.46 -10.11
C ALA A 100 -26.28 10.30 -8.87
N HIS A 101 -27.07 10.22 -7.78
CA HIS A 101 -26.73 10.88 -6.52
C HIS A 101 -25.42 10.33 -5.91
N ASN A 102 -25.25 9.01 -5.89
CA ASN A 102 -24.01 8.37 -5.43
C ASN A 102 -22.80 8.80 -6.28
N ALA A 103 -23.00 8.93 -7.59
CA ALA A 103 -21.96 9.39 -8.50
C ALA A 103 -21.54 10.83 -8.21
N LEU A 104 -22.51 11.74 -8.04
CA LEU A 104 -22.28 13.14 -7.68
C LEU A 104 -21.52 13.26 -6.35
N SER A 105 -21.94 12.52 -5.33
CA SER A 105 -21.28 12.50 -4.02
C SER A 105 -19.86 11.96 -4.11
N SER A 106 -19.63 10.90 -4.89
CA SER A 106 -18.29 10.33 -5.12
C SER A 106 -17.36 11.32 -5.83
N ALA A 107 -17.86 12.04 -6.84
CA ALA A 107 -17.11 13.11 -7.51
C ALA A 107 -16.79 14.26 -6.55
N GLY A 108 -17.72 14.61 -5.66
CA GLY A 108 -17.49 15.57 -4.57
C GLY A 108 -16.33 15.17 -3.66
N MET A 109 -16.31 13.90 -3.20
CA MET A 109 -15.20 13.36 -2.40
C MET A 109 -13.87 13.43 -3.14
N MET A 110 -13.85 13.10 -4.44
CA MET A 110 -12.63 13.21 -5.25
C MET A 110 -12.08 14.64 -5.28
N LYS A 111 -12.94 15.66 -5.42
CA LYS A 111 -12.51 17.07 -5.38
C LYS A 111 -11.90 17.44 -4.03
N ILE A 112 -12.46 16.95 -2.92
CA ILE A 112 -11.90 17.15 -1.57
C ILE A 112 -10.52 16.49 -1.45
N LEU A 113 -10.38 15.25 -1.93
CA LEU A 113 -9.10 14.52 -1.92
C LEU A 113 -8.02 15.23 -2.74
N VAL A 114 -8.37 15.77 -3.91
CA VAL A 114 -7.44 16.57 -4.72
C VAL A 114 -6.96 17.79 -3.94
N LYS A 115 -7.87 18.56 -3.31
CA LYS A 115 -7.51 19.73 -2.50
C LYS A 115 -6.57 19.36 -1.35
N TYR A 116 -6.87 18.28 -0.63
CA TYR A 116 -6.02 17.84 0.48
C TYR A 116 -4.63 17.39 0.00
N ALA A 117 -4.58 16.61 -1.09
CA ALA A 117 -3.32 16.16 -1.67
C ALA A 117 -2.48 17.32 -2.21
N GLN A 118 -3.10 18.39 -2.73
CA GLN A 118 -2.42 19.64 -3.11
C GLN A 118 -1.76 20.30 -1.89
N ILE A 119 -2.50 20.49 -0.79
CA ILE A 119 -1.95 21.09 0.45
C ILE A 119 -0.77 20.27 0.98
N GLU A 120 -0.87 18.94 0.99
CA GLU A 120 0.24 18.08 1.43
C GLU A 120 1.44 18.13 0.49
N ARG A 121 1.20 18.29 -0.82
CA ARG A 121 2.26 18.45 -1.82
C ARG A 121 3.00 19.76 -1.62
N ASP A 122 2.28 20.87 -1.44
CA ASP A 122 2.88 22.19 -1.28
C ASP A 122 3.77 22.23 -0.02
N LYS A 123 3.31 21.65 1.09
CA LYS A 123 4.14 21.45 2.30
C LYS A 123 5.39 20.60 2.06
N ALA A 124 5.34 19.65 1.13
CA ALA A 124 6.50 18.84 0.77
C ALA A 124 7.48 19.62 -0.10
N ILE A 125 6.98 20.48 -1.00
CA ILE A 125 7.79 21.38 -1.83
C ILE A 125 8.57 22.37 -0.95
N GLU A 126 7.92 23.03 0.00
CA GLU A 126 8.59 23.94 0.95
C GLU A 126 9.77 23.25 1.67
N LYS A 127 9.53 22.02 2.18
CA LYS A 127 10.58 21.23 2.83
C LYS A 127 11.70 20.80 1.88
N ILE A 128 11.39 20.52 0.62
CA ILE A 128 12.40 20.20 -0.40
C ILE A 128 13.30 21.42 -0.61
N GLU A 129 12.73 22.61 -0.74
CA GLU A 129 13.49 23.86 -0.93
C GLU A 129 14.44 24.13 0.25
N ASP A 130 14.00 23.91 1.49
CA ASP A 130 14.83 24.11 2.68
C ASP A 130 15.98 23.09 2.78
N LEU A 131 15.70 21.82 2.45
CA LEU A 131 16.73 20.77 2.40
C LEU A 131 17.72 20.99 1.26
N GLU A 132 17.26 21.48 0.10
CA GLU A 132 18.13 21.82 -1.03
C GLU A 132 19.05 23.00 -0.69
N LYS A 133 18.55 24.06 -0.04
CA LYS A 133 19.40 25.15 0.48
C LYS A 133 20.46 24.66 1.46
N THR A 134 20.08 23.72 2.33
CA THR A 134 21.02 23.09 3.28
C THR A 134 22.10 22.31 2.52
N ILE A 135 21.71 21.57 1.49
CA ILE A 135 22.62 20.79 0.64
C ILE A 135 23.60 21.69 -0.14
N ASP A 136 23.12 22.83 -0.65
CA ASP A 136 23.95 23.79 -1.37
C ASP A 136 25.01 24.47 -0.47
N GLY A 137 24.80 24.45 0.85
CA GLY A 137 25.74 24.94 1.85
C GLY A 137 26.95 24.02 2.11
N PHE A 138 26.93 22.75 1.67
CA PHE A 138 28.05 21.84 1.90
C PHE A 138 29.23 22.13 0.96
N THR A 139 30.44 21.93 1.48
CA THR A 139 31.69 22.22 0.75
C THR A 139 32.04 21.17 -0.31
N ASP A 140 31.63 19.91 -0.12
CA ASP A 140 31.96 18.79 -1.02
C ASP A 140 30.92 18.63 -2.15
N LYS A 141 30.99 19.55 -3.13
CA LYS A 141 30.06 19.60 -4.27
C LYS A 141 30.08 18.32 -5.13
N LYS A 142 31.25 17.70 -5.29
CA LYS A 142 31.37 16.46 -6.09
C LYS A 142 30.59 15.31 -5.47
N LEU A 143 30.68 15.17 -4.15
CA LEU A 143 29.90 14.18 -3.42
C LEU A 143 28.41 14.47 -3.52
N ALA A 144 28.00 15.73 -3.30
CA ALA A 144 26.60 16.16 -3.40
C ALA A 144 26.00 15.87 -4.79
N ASP A 145 26.71 16.17 -5.87
CA ASP A 145 26.27 15.90 -7.24
C ASP A 145 26.09 14.39 -7.51
N SER A 146 27.00 13.56 -6.99
CA SER A 146 26.91 12.10 -7.14
C SER A 146 25.68 11.53 -6.41
N LEU A 147 25.40 12.00 -5.20
CA LEU A 147 24.25 11.59 -4.41
C LEU A 147 22.93 12.06 -5.03
N LYS A 148 22.92 13.30 -5.53
CA LYS A 148 21.76 13.86 -6.24
C LYS A 148 21.42 13.02 -7.48
N THR A 149 22.43 12.67 -8.29
CA THR A 149 22.23 11.83 -9.48
C THR A 149 21.66 10.45 -9.11
N ALA A 150 22.25 9.78 -8.13
CA ALA A 150 21.79 8.46 -7.69
C ALA A 150 20.38 8.49 -7.04
N MET A 151 20.01 9.61 -6.42
CA MET A 151 18.65 9.83 -5.91
C MET A 151 17.66 10.04 -7.06
N GLU A 152 17.99 10.88 -8.04
CA GLU A 152 17.13 11.18 -9.20
C GLU A 152 16.84 9.92 -10.03
N GLU A 153 17.83 9.04 -10.24
CA GLU A 153 17.63 7.75 -10.89
C GLU A 153 16.62 6.85 -10.15
N ARG A 154 16.71 6.81 -8.81
CA ARG A 154 15.75 6.05 -7.97
C ARG A 154 14.35 6.64 -8.02
N LEU A 155 14.22 7.96 -8.01
CA LEU A 155 12.93 8.65 -8.13
C LEU A 155 12.30 8.42 -9.51
N ALA A 156 13.08 8.46 -10.59
CA ALA A 156 12.60 8.19 -11.94
C ALA A 156 12.00 6.78 -12.07
N LYS A 157 12.64 5.77 -11.46
CA LYS A 157 12.11 4.40 -11.43
C LYS A 157 10.79 4.31 -10.66
N ILE A 158 10.69 4.99 -9.51
CA ILE A 158 9.46 5.04 -8.72
C ILE A 158 8.33 5.72 -9.52
N GLU A 159 8.64 6.79 -10.23
CA GLU A 159 7.69 7.51 -11.09
C GLU A 159 7.13 6.62 -12.21
N GLU A 160 7.99 5.86 -12.88
CA GLU A 160 7.58 4.91 -13.91
C GLU A 160 6.61 3.86 -13.35
N GLU A 161 6.95 3.24 -12.21
CA GLU A 161 6.11 2.25 -11.55
C GLU A 161 4.74 2.83 -11.16
N ILE A 162 4.70 4.07 -10.65
CA ILE A 162 3.45 4.75 -10.31
C ILE A 162 2.62 5.01 -11.57
N THR A 163 3.25 5.50 -12.64
CA THR A 163 2.58 5.82 -13.90
C THR A 163 1.93 4.59 -14.52
N GLN A 164 2.68 3.48 -14.61
CA GLN A 164 2.16 2.21 -15.13
C GLN A 164 0.96 1.73 -14.29
N LYS A 165 1.08 1.72 -12.95
CA LYS A 165 -0.01 1.30 -12.06
C LYS A 165 -1.25 2.19 -12.21
N LYS A 166 -1.08 3.50 -12.31
CA LYS A 166 -2.18 4.46 -12.46
C LYS A 166 -2.85 4.32 -13.84
N ALA A 167 -2.08 4.13 -14.90
CA ALA A 167 -2.60 3.89 -16.25
C ALA A 167 -3.43 2.60 -16.33
N CYS A 168 -2.92 1.50 -15.78
CA CYS A 168 -3.66 0.23 -15.73
C CYS A 168 -4.98 0.36 -14.95
N LYS A 169 -4.97 1.06 -13.80
CA LYS A 169 -6.19 1.31 -13.01
C LYS A 169 -7.19 2.16 -13.79
N PHE A 170 -6.73 3.22 -14.45
CA PHE A 170 -7.58 4.09 -15.26
C PHE A 170 -8.24 3.31 -16.40
N ASN A 171 -7.46 2.58 -17.21
CA ASN A 171 -7.98 1.81 -18.35
C ASN A 171 -9.00 0.76 -17.92
N ARG A 172 -8.74 0.07 -16.81
CA ARG A 172 -9.68 -0.89 -16.21
C ARG A 172 -11.00 -0.21 -15.86
N ASP A 173 -10.93 0.94 -15.18
CA ASP A 173 -12.11 1.66 -14.76
C ASP A 173 -12.85 2.29 -15.97
N THR A 174 -12.15 2.74 -17.01
CA THR A 174 -12.74 3.16 -18.29
C THR A 174 -13.49 2.02 -18.98
N THR A 175 -12.95 0.80 -18.96
CA THR A 175 -13.60 -0.38 -19.54
C THR A 175 -14.91 -0.70 -18.82
N ASP A 176 -14.97 -0.56 -17.50
CA ASP A 176 -16.24 -0.71 -16.74
C ASP A 176 -17.30 0.27 -17.23
N TYR A 177 -16.89 1.51 -17.51
CA TYR A 177 -17.79 2.56 -17.98
C TYR A 177 -18.30 2.28 -19.38
N GLN A 178 -17.41 1.90 -20.30
CA GLN A 178 -17.77 1.53 -21.67
C GLN A 178 -18.70 0.32 -21.73
N THR A 179 -18.52 -0.65 -20.84
CA THR A 179 -19.33 -1.88 -20.79
C THR A 179 -20.61 -1.73 -19.97
N GLY A 180 -20.87 -0.56 -19.36
CA GLY A 180 -22.04 -0.34 -18.49
C GLY A 180 -22.02 -1.20 -17.21
N GLN A 181 -20.84 -1.68 -16.79
CA GLN A 181 -20.69 -2.49 -15.57
C GLN A 181 -20.60 -1.66 -14.29
N ILE A 182 -20.76 -0.34 -14.40
CA ILE A 182 -20.80 0.56 -13.26
C ILE A 182 -22.15 0.37 -12.56
N TYR A 183 -22.13 0.15 -11.24
CA TYR A 183 -23.35 -0.01 -10.44
C TYR A 183 -24.28 -1.15 -10.88
N THR A 184 -23.74 -2.26 -11.41
CA THR A 184 -24.56 -3.46 -11.61
C THR A 184 -24.94 -4.08 -10.25
N PHE A 185 -26.03 -3.59 -9.65
CA PHE A 185 -26.56 -4.07 -8.37
C PHE A 185 -26.98 -5.54 -8.43
N ALA A 186 -27.40 -6.00 -9.62
CA ALA A 186 -27.90 -7.34 -9.88
C ALA A 186 -26.93 -8.46 -9.43
N LYS A 187 -25.63 -8.34 -9.71
CA LYS A 187 -24.65 -9.38 -9.37
C LYS A 187 -24.43 -9.54 -7.86
N LYS A 188 -24.58 -8.46 -7.08
CA LYS A 188 -24.40 -8.49 -5.63
C LYS A 188 -25.66 -8.97 -4.91
N PHE A 189 -26.85 -8.69 -5.43
CA PHE A 189 -28.10 -9.18 -4.84
C PHE A 189 -28.14 -10.71 -4.81
N ASP A 190 -27.69 -11.36 -5.89
CA ASP A 190 -27.59 -12.81 -5.95
C ASP A 190 -26.58 -13.40 -4.97
N TYR A 191 -25.47 -12.69 -4.71
CA TYR A 191 -24.47 -13.12 -3.73
C TYR A 191 -25.01 -13.01 -2.29
N TRP A 192 -25.64 -11.88 -1.93
CA TRP A 192 -26.24 -11.68 -0.60
C TRP A 192 -27.44 -12.60 -0.37
N ARG A 193 -28.27 -12.84 -1.39
CA ARG A 193 -29.40 -13.78 -1.33
C ARG A 193 -28.90 -15.22 -1.15
N ARG A 194 -27.81 -15.62 -1.81
CA ARG A 194 -27.18 -16.94 -1.61
C ARG A 194 -26.55 -17.09 -0.23
N LEU A 195 -25.92 -16.06 0.33
CA LEU A 195 -25.35 -16.11 1.68
C LEU A 195 -26.42 -16.28 2.76
N LYS A 196 -27.57 -15.59 2.65
CA LYS A 196 -28.68 -15.76 3.60
C LYS A 196 -29.45 -17.08 3.43
N GLY A 197 -29.45 -17.66 2.22
CA GLY A 197 -30.20 -18.88 1.91
C GLY A 197 -29.53 -20.20 2.33
N ASN A 198 -28.24 -20.20 2.66
CA ASN A 198 -27.48 -21.45 2.81
C ASN A 198 -27.28 -21.93 4.26
N GLU A 199 -27.82 -21.23 5.26
CA GLU A 199 -27.69 -21.64 6.68
C GLU A 199 -28.80 -22.59 7.15
N ARG A 200 -29.78 -22.94 6.31
CA ARG A 200 -30.92 -23.81 6.72
C ARG A 200 -30.97 -25.21 6.09
N SER A 201 -29.98 -25.60 5.28
CA SER A 201 -29.98 -26.91 4.60
C SER A 201 -28.93 -27.89 5.14
N SER A 202 -28.59 -27.83 6.43
CA SER A 202 -27.80 -28.87 7.11
C SER A 202 -28.68 -30.00 7.67
N GLY A 203 -29.59 -30.52 6.85
CA GLY A 203 -30.52 -31.57 7.26
C GLY A 203 -31.21 -32.22 6.07
N GLY A 204 -30.44 -32.93 5.25
CA GLY A 204 -30.98 -33.65 4.10
C GLY A 204 -29.97 -34.66 3.58
N MET A 205 -30.17 -35.90 3.98
CA MET A 205 -29.45 -37.12 3.55
C MET A 205 -29.28 -37.23 2.04
N ASP A 206 -28.15 -37.84 1.68
CA ASP A 206 -27.90 -38.75 0.56
C ASP A 206 -28.83 -38.68 -0.66
N ILE A 207 -28.26 -38.41 -1.83
CA ILE A 207 -28.45 -39.22 -3.04
C ILE A 207 -27.26 -39.00 -3.96
N GLU A 208 -26.57 -40.11 -4.23
CA GLU A 208 -25.62 -40.28 -5.32
C GLU A 208 -26.30 -39.92 -6.66
N SER A 209 -25.81 -38.90 -7.36
CA SER A 209 -25.83 -38.93 -8.83
C SER A 209 -24.89 -37.90 -9.43
N ARG A 210 -23.79 -38.42 -9.95
CA ARG A 210 -23.12 -38.06 -11.20
C ARG A 210 -23.86 -37.00 -12.04
N LYS A 211 -23.20 -35.90 -12.41
CA LYS A 211 -22.64 -35.69 -13.76
C LYS A 211 -21.88 -34.36 -13.84
N SER A 212 -20.68 -34.46 -14.37
CA SER A 212 -19.70 -33.43 -14.65
C SER A 212 -20.16 -32.37 -15.68
N THR A 213 -19.87 -31.10 -15.39
CA THR A 213 -19.45 -30.10 -16.39
C THR A 213 -18.55 -29.06 -15.71
N ASP A 214 -17.23 -29.25 -15.88
CA ASP A 214 -16.19 -28.31 -15.46
C ASP A 214 -16.25 -27.03 -16.30
N ILE A 215 -16.76 -25.93 -15.73
CA ILE A 215 -16.44 -24.56 -16.16
C ILE A 215 -15.48 -24.00 -15.14
N SER A 216 -14.18 -24.02 -15.48
CA SER A 216 -13.12 -23.42 -14.68
C SER A 216 -12.99 -21.94 -15.04
N GLU A 217 -13.73 -21.08 -14.34
CA GLU A 217 -13.50 -19.63 -14.33
C GLU A 217 -12.54 -19.33 -13.17
N SER A 218 -11.26 -19.12 -13.49
CA SER A 218 -10.23 -18.81 -12.51
C SER A 218 -10.35 -17.34 -12.08
N SER A 219 -11.03 -17.12 -10.96
CA SER A 219 -10.96 -15.90 -10.17
C SER A 219 -9.62 -15.83 -9.45
N ASP A 220 -8.64 -15.15 -10.05
CA ASP A 220 -7.41 -14.71 -9.39
C ASP A 220 -7.75 -13.59 -8.39
N THR A 221 -7.87 -13.96 -7.12
CA THR A 221 -7.76 -13.03 -5.99
C THR A 221 -6.32 -13.11 -5.47
N ASP A 222 -5.40 -12.37 -6.09
CA ASP A 222 -4.05 -12.19 -5.56
C ASP A 222 -4.07 -11.09 -4.49
N PHE A 223 -4.06 -11.57 -3.25
CA PHE A 223 -3.67 -10.86 -2.04
C PHE A 223 -2.13 -10.78 -2.02
N GLU A 224 -1.58 -9.61 -1.64
CA GLU A 224 -0.17 -9.27 -1.83
C GLU A 224 0.81 -10.26 -1.20
N ASP A 225 1.68 -10.85 -2.02
CA ASP A 225 2.96 -11.42 -1.58
C ASP A 225 4.08 -10.79 -2.42
N THR A 226 4.91 -10.01 -1.73
CA THR A 226 6.01 -9.27 -2.31
C THR A 226 7.24 -10.18 -2.41
N GLY A 227 7.79 -10.29 -3.63
CA GLY A 227 9.20 -10.60 -3.81
C GLY A 227 9.50 -11.95 -4.46
N ARG A 228 9.67 -11.93 -5.78
CA ARG A 228 10.70 -12.74 -6.43
C ARG A 228 11.14 -12.12 -7.75
N LEU A 229 12.33 -11.53 -7.75
CA LEU A 229 13.04 -11.15 -8.98
C LEU A 229 13.21 -12.38 -9.90
N LYS A 230 12.89 -12.20 -11.17
CA LYS A 230 13.44 -12.99 -12.27
C LYS A 230 14.12 -12.05 -13.26
N THR A 231 15.26 -12.53 -13.72
CA THR A 231 16.25 -11.89 -14.57
C THR A 231 15.85 -11.86 -16.04
N HIS A 232 16.19 -10.74 -16.68
CA HIS A 232 16.53 -10.49 -18.09
C HIS A 232 15.64 -11.04 -19.22
N THR A 233 14.95 -10.11 -19.89
CA THR A 233 14.81 -10.09 -21.36
C THR A 233 14.87 -8.63 -21.86
N SER A 234 15.58 -8.44 -22.96
CA SER A 234 15.96 -7.19 -23.61
C SER A 234 14.76 -6.41 -24.18
N LEU A 235 14.80 -5.08 -24.01
CA LEU A 235 13.78 -4.10 -24.39
C LEU A 235 14.14 -3.44 -25.73
N GLN A 236 13.63 -3.97 -26.84
CA GLN A 236 13.60 -3.19 -28.09
C GLN A 236 12.34 -3.39 -28.97
N ASP A 237 11.39 -4.29 -28.67
CA ASP A 237 10.28 -4.62 -29.59
C ASP A 237 8.83 -4.47 -29.01
N GLU A 238 8.60 -3.66 -27.98
CA GLU A 238 7.26 -3.56 -27.36
C GLU A 238 6.31 -2.47 -27.92
N PHE A 239 6.68 -1.72 -28.97
CA PHE A 239 5.84 -0.63 -29.48
C PHE A 239 4.97 -0.92 -30.72
N ASP A 240 5.14 -2.04 -31.43
CA ASP A 240 4.34 -2.37 -32.62
C ASP A 240 3.30 -3.51 -32.42
N PHE A 241 3.15 -4.05 -31.20
CA PHE A 241 2.38 -5.28 -30.95
C PHE A 241 0.84 -5.12 -30.85
N PHE A 242 0.27 -3.91 -30.88
CA PHE A 242 -1.17 -3.73 -30.59
C PHE A 242 -2.12 -3.72 -31.80
N LYS A 243 -1.63 -3.88 -33.04
CA LYS A 243 -2.50 -3.85 -34.24
C LYS A 243 -2.63 -5.19 -35.00
N GLU A 244 -1.86 -6.22 -34.64
CA GLU A 244 -1.75 -7.46 -35.44
C GLU A 244 -2.19 -8.73 -34.68
N ARG A 245 -3.18 -8.63 -33.77
CA ARG A 245 -3.62 -9.74 -32.91
C ARG A 245 -4.98 -10.36 -33.28
N SER A 246 -5.36 -10.34 -34.56
CA SER A 246 -6.60 -10.98 -35.03
C SER A 246 -6.41 -12.27 -35.84
N GLN A 247 -5.17 -12.73 -36.11
CA GLN A 247 -4.98 -13.96 -36.92
C GLN A 247 -4.21 -15.12 -36.27
N ASP A 248 -3.56 -14.96 -35.11
CA ASP A 248 -2.64 -15.99 -34.58
C ASP A 248 -3.06 -16.72 -33.28
N GLN A 249 -4.34 -16.68 -32.91
CA GLN A 249 -4.85 -17.34 -31.70
C GLN A 249 -5.08 -18.86 -31.83
N SER A 250 -5.02 -19.46 -33.02
CA SER A 250 -5.38 -20.87 -33.23
C SER A 250 -4.25 -21.87 -32.93
N GLN A 251 -2.97 -21.47 -32.98
CA GLN A 251 -1.84 -22.41 -32.83
C GLN A 251 -1.31 -22.54 -31.39
N THR A 252 -1.48 -21.54 -30.53
CA THR A 252 -0.92 -21.53 -29.16
C THR A 252 -1.73 -22.33 -28.14
N MET A 253 -3.02 -22.59 -28.41
CA MET A 253 -3.91 -23.37 -27.54
C MET A 253 -3.59 -24.89 -27.53
N ALA A 254 -2.98 -25.42 -28.59
CA ALA A 254 -2.65 -26.85 -28.69
C ALA A 254 -1.44 -27.25 -27.81
N ARG A 255 -0.46 -26.36 -27.66
CA ARG A 255 0.80 -26.66 -26.94
C ARG A 255 0.66 -26.60 -25.40
N ASN A 256 -0.28 -25.79 -24.89
CA ASN A 256 -0.50 -25.65 -23.44
C ASN A 256 -1.34 -26.79 -22.81
N LYS A 257 -2.12 -27.54 -23.62
CA LYS A 257 -2.93 -28.67 -23.14
C LYS A 257 -2.08 -29.91 -22.80
N GLN A 258 -0.92 -30.09 -23.44
CA GLN A 258 0.01 -31.19 -23.14
C GLN A 258 0.80 -31.01 -21.82
N ASN A 259 1.17 -29.77 -21.47
CA ASN A 259 1.96 -29.51 -20.26
C ASN A 259 1.14 -29.58 -18.95
N LYS A 260 -0.17 -29.31 -18.99
CA LYS A 260 -1.08 -29.46 -17.82
C LYS A 260 -1.24 -30.94 -17.41
N ARG A 261 -1.26 -31.88 -18.38
CA ARG A 261 -1.39 -33.33 -18.10
C ARG A 261 -0.16 -33.94 -17.43
N LYS A 262 1.06 -33.41 -17.66
CA LYS A 262 2.29 -33.91 -17.00
C LYS A 262 2.43 -33.47 -15.54
N ARG A 263 1.88 -32.30 -15.15
CA ARG A 263 1.92 -31.81 -13.75
C ARG A 263 0.95 -32.53 -12.82
N GLN A 264 -0.22 -32.98 -13.30
CA GLN A 264 -1.18 -33.70 -12.47
C GLN A 264 -0.73 -35.13 -12.11
N ARG A 265 0.14 -35.77 -12.91
CA ARG A 265 0.69 -37.10 -12.59
C ARG A 265 1.74 -37.11 -11.47
N LYS A 266 2.39 -35.99 -11.15
CA LYS A 266 3.40 -35.91 -10.06
C LYS A 266 2.83 -35.61 -8.67
N LYS A 267 1.55 -35.23 -8.53
CA LYS A 267 0.92 -34.95 -7.21
C LYS A 267 0.28 -36.16 -6.53
N ARG A 268 0.21 -37.34 -7.18
CA ARG A 268 -0.40 -38.56 -6.60
C ARG A 268 0.60 -39.53 -5.96
N ARG A 269 1.90 -39.23 -5.94
CA ARG A 269 2.93 -40.11 -5.35
C ARG A 269 3.94 -39.28 -4.55
N GLY A 270 3.90 -39.43 -3.23
CA GLY A 270 4.81 -38.78 -2.27
C GLY A 270 4.21 -37.48 -1.74
N GLY A 271 3.99 -37.29 -0.46
CA GLY A 271 4.46 -38.01 0.71
C GLY A 271 4.36 -37.00 1.85
N LYS A 272 3.67 -37.39 2.92
CA LYS A 272 3.52 -36.63 4.15
C LYS A 272 4.92 -36.24 4.68
N ARG A 273 5.32 -34.98 4.58
CA ARG A 273 6.36 -34.41 5.45
C ARG A 273 6.00 -32.97 5.81
N SER A 274 5.49 -32.87 7.04
CA SER A 274 5.58 -31.72 7.93
C SER A 274 6.94 -31.03 7.84
N LYS A 275 6.94 -29.70 7.81
CA LYS A 275 8.05 -28.89 8.34
C LYS A 275 7.60 -27.47 8.66
N CYS A 276 7.85 -27.13 9.92
CA CYS A 276 7.60 -25.86 10.58
C CYS A 276 8.19 -24.68 9.82
N ARG A 277 7.40 -23.61 9.65
CA ARG A 277 7.91 -22.29 9.28
C ARG A 277 8.37 -21.56 10.54
N ARG A 278 9.69 -21.41 10.67
CA ARG A 278 10.36 -20.45 11.57
C ARG A 278 10.05 -19.05 11.06
N GLY A 279 9.36 -18.25 11.88
CA GLY A 279 9.21 -16.81 11.68
C GLY A 279 10.49 -16.10 12.10
N ARG A 280 10.92 -15.15 11.28
CA ARG A 280 12.15 -14.37 11.37
C ARG A 280 11.78 -13.02 11.99
N GLU A 281 12.20 -12.77 13.23
CA GLU A 281 12.05 -11.49 13.92
C GLU A 281 12.96 -10.43 13.30
N LYS A 282 12.48 -9.19 13.23
CA LYS A 282 13.27 -7.99 12.98
C LYS A 282 13.30 -7.20 14.28
N ASP A 283 14.51 -7.02 14.80
CA ASP A 283 14.82 -6.17 15.93
C ASP A 283 14.64 -4.69 15.57
N SER A 284 13.95 -3.96 16.43
CA SER A 284 14.09 -2.51 16.54
C SER A 284 14.19 -2.19 18.03
N GLN A 285 15.43 -1.93 18.45
CA GLN A 285 15.76 -1.40 19.77
C GLN A 285 15.14 0.00 19.90
N GLN A 286 14.25 0.19 20.86
CA GLN A 286 13.98 1.48 21.46
C GLN A 286 14.17 1.33 22.96
N GLN A 287 15.13 2.10 23.48
CA GLN A 287 15.42 2.24 24.90
C GLN A 287 14.15 2.75 25.61
N ALA A 288 13.68 1.97 26.58
CA ALA A 288 12.62 2.39 27.47
C ALA A 288 13.23 3.29 28.55
N VAL A 289 12.99 4.59 28.43
CA VAL A 289 13.08 5.53 29.55
C VAL A 289 11.92 5.20 30.49
N LEU A 290 12.26 4.77 31.70
CA LEU A 290 11.36 4.69 32.85
C LEU A 290 11.09 6.12 33.32
N THR A 291 9.88 6.64 33.07
CA THR A 291 9.24 7.72 33.83
C THR A 291 7.74 7.39 33.85
N ASP A 292 7.21 7.02 35.01
CA ASP A 292 6.66 7.89 36.05
C ASP A 292 5.20 8.25 35.78
N GLU A 293 4.39 7.90 36.79
CA GLU A 293 3.03 8.33 37.11
C GLU A 293 2.22 8.97 35.98
N LYS A 294 1.23 8.22 35.49
CA LYS A 294 0.24 8.73 34.52
C LYS A 294 -0.48 9.93 35.13
N THR A 295 -0.09 11.13 34.72
CA THR A 295 -0.77 12.36 35.09
C THR A 295 -2.18 12.33 34.49
N ILE A 296 -3.20 12.21 35.32
CA ILE A 296 -4.60 12.29 34.90
C ILE A 296 -4.93 13.78 34.78
N ILE A 297 -5.18 14.25 33.56
CA ILE A 297 -5.64 15.62 33.31
C ILE A 297 -7.16 15.61 33.31
N ASN A 298 -7.77 16.15 34.37
CA ASN A 298 -9.22 16.36 34.41
C ASN A 298 -9.56 17.59 33.56
N LEU A 299 -10.29 17.38 32.46
CA LEU A 299 -10.76 18.44 31.57
C LEU A 299 -12.21 18.88 31.89
N THR A 300 -12.79 18.35 32.96
CA THR A 300 -14.18 18.63 33.36
C THR A 300 -14.22 19.40 34.68
N ASP A 301 -15.25 20.21 34.88
CA ASP A 301 -15.49 20.94 36.14
C ASP A 301 -16.02 20.02 37.27
N VAL A 302 -16.12 18.72 37.01
CA VAL A 302 -16.57 17.73 37.98
C VAL A 302 -15.41 17.38 38.91
N ILE A 303 -15.64 17.52 40.22
CA ILE A 303 -14.70 17.09 41.26
C ILE A 303 -14.74 15.57 41.29
N LEU A 304 -13.61 14.94 40.95
CA LEU A 304 -13.45 13.48 40.97
C LEU A 304 -13.12 13.02 42.38
N GLU A 305 -13.79 11.96 42.85
CA GLU A 305 -13.44 11.33 44.12
C GLU A 305 -12.17 10.46 43.97
N GLU A 306 -11.54 10.11 45.09
CA GLU A 306 -10.30 9.31 45.08
C GLU A 306 -10.51 7.94 44.40
N GLU A 307 -11.71 7.38 44.51
CA GLU A 307 -12.11 6.14 43.83
C GLU A 307 -12.16 6.28 42.31
N ASP A 308 -12.63 7.42 41.80
CA ASP A 308 -12.68 7.73 40.37
C ASP A 308 -11.28 7.87 39.78
N ILE A 309 -10.40 8.57 40.50
CA ILE A 309 -8.98 8.72 40.11
C ILE A 309 -8.31 7.35 40.04
N LYS A 310 -8.60 6.47 41.00
CA LYS A 310 -8.10 5.09 41.00
C LYS A 310 -8.61 4.29 39.80
N ASN A 311 -9.89 4.41 39.46
CA ASN A 311 -10.48 3.74 38.28
C ASN A 311 -9.90 4.27 36.96
N LEU A 312 -9.73 5.58 36.84
CA LEU A 312 -9.10 6.23 35.68
C LEU A 312 -7.64 5.83 35.52
N SER A 313 -6.88 5.62 36.61
CA SER A 313 -5.49 5.15 36.55
C SER A 313 -5.36 3.73 35.96
N LEU A 314 -6.36 2.89 36.21
CA LEU A 314 -6.52 1.56 35.61
C LEU A 314 -6.93 1.65 34.12
N GLY A 315 -7.41 2.83 33.71
CA GLY A 315 -7.86 3.15 32.35
C GLY A 315 -9.29 2.68 32.07
N LEU A 316 -10.13 2.68 33.10
CA LEU A 316 -11.58 2.67 32.95
C LEU A 316 -12.03 4.11 32.68
N SER A 317 -13.10 4.29 31.92
CA SER A 317 -13.77 5.58 31.75
C SER A 317 -14.51 5.96 33.04
N TYR A 318 -14.71 7.26 33.23
CA TYR A 318 -15.59 7.77 34.27
C TYR A 318 -17.05 7.53 33.85
N CYS A 319 -17.83 6.84 34.69
CA CYS A 319 -19.28 6.70 34.52
C CYS A 319 -19.98 7.56 35.56
N GLN A 320 -20.81 8.52 35.12
CA GLN A 320 -21.61 9.32 36.03
C GLN A 320 -22.66 8.44 36.73
N PRO A 321 -22.91 8.64 38.03
CA PRO A 321 -23.85 7.83 38.81
C PRO A 321 -25.31 7.99 38.34
N ASP A 322 -25.66 9.13 37.74
CA ASP A 322 -27.05 9.47 37.42
C ASP A 322 -27.50 9.03 36.00
N GLY A 323 -26.68 8.27 35.29
CA GLY A 323 -27.04 7.80 33.94
C GLY A 323 -26.17 6.64 33.48
N PHE A 324 -26.60 5.41 33.74
CA PHE A 324 -25.93 4.23 33.19
C PHE A 324 -26.25 4.11 31.69
N GLU A 325 -25.40 4.68 30.84
CA GLU A 325 -25.48 4.49 29.39
C GLU A 325 -24.85 3.14 29.00
N TYR A 326 -25.72 2.14 28.77
CA TYR A 326 -25.32 0.77 28.43
C TYR A 326 -24.32 0.70 27.25
N GLU A 327 -24.52 1.53 26.22
CA GLU A 327 -23.65 1.55 25.04
C GLU A 327 -22.24 2.06 25.37
N GLN A 328 -22.12 3.06 26.23
CA GLN A 328 -20.83 3.58 26.66
C GLN A 328 -20.08 2.53 27.50
N SER A 329 -20.76 1.90 28.46
CA SER A 329 -20.19 0.79 29.25
C SER A 329 -19.75 -0.39 28.38
N ARG A 330 -20.48 -0.68 27.30
CA ARG A 330 -20.13 -1.75 26.35
C ARG A 330 -18.86 -1.42 25.56
N ILE A 331 -18.69 -0.17 25.12
CA ILE A 331 -17.47 0.31 24.47
C ILE A 331 -16.28 0.21 25.43
N ASP A 332 -16.47 0.65 26.67
CA ASP A 332 -15.42 0.66 27.68
C ASP A 332 -14.97 -0.75 28.07
N LEU A 333 -15.91 -1.69 28.20
CA LEU A 333 -15.61 -3.10 28.42
C LEU A 333 -14.83 -3.70 27.23
N PHE A 334 -15.14 -3.30 26.00
CA PHE A 334 -14.39 -3.74 24.82
C PHE A 334 -12.96 -3.20 24.82
N LEU A 335 -12.77 -1.91 25.13
CA LEU A 335 -11.45 -1.30 25.23
C LEU A 335 -10.62 -1.92 26.36
N PHE A 336 -11.22 -2.16 27.52
CA PHE A 336 -10.60 -2.81 28.66
C PHE A 336 -10.14 -4.23 28.34
N THR A 337 -11.01 -5.06 27.75
CA THR A 337 -10.66 -6.43 27.36
C THR A 337 -9.56 -6.48 26.30
N ARG A 338 -9.56 -5.53 25.35
CA ARG A 338 -8.48 -5.38 24.37
C ARG A 338 -7.15 -5.04 25.04
N LYS A 339 -7.14 -4.11 25.99
CA LYS A 339 -5.95 -3.72 26.76
C LYS A 339 -5.39 -4.88 27.58
N LEU A 340 -6.24 -5.68 28.23
CA LEU A 340 -5.83 -6.90 28.93
C LEU A 340 -5.18 -7.93 27.99
N LYS A 341 -5.75 -8.16 26.80
CA LYS A 341 -5.16 -9.06 25.80
C LYS A 341 -3.78 -8.58 25.36
N LEU A 342 -3.62 -7.27 25.10
CA LEU A 342 -2.33 -6.69 24.72
C LEU A 342 -1.30 -6.78 25.85
N SER A 343 -1.70 -6.53 27.10
CA SER A 343 -0.85 -6.72 28.28
C SER A 343 -0.34 -8.16 28.38
N LYS A 344 -1.20 -9.16 28.17
CA LYS A 344 -0.84 -10.58 28.19
C LYS A 344 0.15 -10.94 27.07
N ILE A 345 0.01 -10.36 25.89
CA ILE A 345 0.95 -10.57 24.78
C ILE A 345 2.32 -9.97 25.12
N HIS A 346 2.36 -8.75 25.66
CA HIS A 346 3.61 -8.11 26.07
C HIS A 346 4.30 -8.85 27.21
N SER A 347 3.57 -9.37 28.19
CA SER A 347 4.18 -10.13 29.30
C SER A 347 4.77 -11.47 28.83
N ILE A 348 4.12 -12.15 27.88
CA ILE A 348 4.67 -13.35 27.23
C ILE A 348 5.94 -13.00 26.44
N SER A 349 5.96 -11.86 25.73
CA SER A 349 7.13 -11.40 25.00
C SER A 349 8.32 -11.12 25.94
N LYS A 350 8.10 -10.40 27.05
CA LYS A 350 9.14 -10.13 28.06
C LYS A 350 9.71 -11.42 28.67
N ARG A 351 8.87 -12.42 28.95
CA ARG A 351 9.33 -13.73 29.47
C ARG A 351 10.16 -14.52 28.47
N LYS A 352 9.94 -14.35 27.16
CA LYS A 352 10.76 -14.98 26.12
C LYS A 352 12.09 -14.27 25.94
N ALA A 353 12.11 -12.94 26.02
CA ALA A 353 13.34 -12.15 25.95
C ALA A 353 14.31 -12.44 27.11
N ASN A 354 13.78 -12.72 28.31
CA ASN A 354 14.59 -13.02 29.50
C ASN A 354 14.93 -14.52 29.68
N ARG A 355 14.66 -15.40 28.70
CA ARG A 355 15.19 -16.77 28.79
C ARG A 355 16.68 -16.73 28.46
N PRO A 356 17.57 -17.06 29.42
CA PRO A 356 19.00 -17.13 29.13
C PRO A 356 19.19 -18.15 28.01
N SER A 357 19.90 -17.75 26.96
CA SER A 357 20.26 -18.65 25.87
C SER A 357 21.20 -19.70 26.44
N GLU A 358 20.67 -20.88 26.79
CA GLU A 358 21.47 -22.07 27.02
C GLU A 358 22.23 -22.35 25.72
N ARG A 359 23.46 -21.83 25.65
CA ARG A 359 24.44 -22.22 24.64
C ARG A 359 24.75 -23.69 24.91
N LEU A 360 24.24 -24.55 24.04
CA LEU A 360 24.75 -25.89 23.87
C LEU A 360 26.19 -25.75 23.37
N GLU A 361 27.15 -25.91 24.27
CA GLU A 361 28.53 -26.18 23.93
C GLU A 361 28.57 -27.61 23.36
N PHE A 362 28.85 -27.72 22.06
CA PHE A 362 29.16 -28.96 21.36
C PHE A 362 30.44 -28.78 20.57
#